data_AF-A0A5A9XES3-F1
#
_entry.id   AF-A0A5A9XES3-F1
#
_cell.length_a   1.000
_cell.length_b   1.000
_cell.length_c   1.000
_cell.angle_alpha   90.00
_cell.angle_beta   90.00
_cell.angle_gamma   90.00
#
_symmetry.space_group_name_H-M   'P 1'
#
loop_
_entity.id
_entity.type
_entity.pdbx_description
1 polymer ?
#
loop_
_entity_poly.entity_id
_entity_poly.type
_entity_poly.pdbx_seq_one_letter_code
_entity_poly.pdbx_strand_id
1 'polypeptide(L)'
;MKVYQFNPENGFYAGELFEDDEMLEYVEGITTIAPPAYGPGQVPVFDPDKRAWDIMPVMLPRRKVPHVAHRIPRWTPPDNRL
;
A
#
# COMPACT_ATOMS: atom_id res chain seq x y z
N MET A 1 17.98 8.67 -13.97
CA MET A 1 16.69 8.80 -14.71
C MET A 1 15.48 8.63 -13.80
N LYS A 2 14.28 9.08 -14.22
CA LYS A 2 13.05 8.90 -13.43
C LYS A 2 12.49 7.49 -13.60
N VAL A 3 12.12 6.86 -12.50
CA VAL A 3 11.50 5.53 -12.47
C VAL A 3 10.27 5.51 -11.58
N TYR A 4 9.42 4.52 -11.82
CA TYR A 4 8.14 4.32 -11.16
C TYR A 4 8.15 2.99 -10.43
N GLN A 5 7.89 3.04 -9.14
CA GLN A 5 7.87 1.87 -8.27
C GLN A 5 6.50 1.22 -8.29
N PHE A 6 6.48 -0.11 -8.37
CA PHE A 6 5.31 -0.94 -8.16
C PHE A 6 5.64 -2.07 -7.19
N ASN A 7 4.67 -2.49 -6.39
CA ASN A 7 4.86 -3.65 -5.52
C ASN A 7 4.86 -4.94 -6.38
N PRO A 8 5.93 -5.74 -6.40
CA PRO A 8 6.00 -6.94 -7.25
C PRO A 8 4.98 -8.02 -6.88
N GLU A 9 4.45 -8.02 -5.66
CA GLU A 9 3.45 -9.00 -5.21
C GLU A 9 2.05 -8.72 -5.76
N ASN A 10 1.69 -7.45 -5.98
CA ASN A 10 0.32 -7.06 -6.32
C ASN A 10 0.20 -6.01 -7.44
N GLY A 11 1.33 -5.54 -7.97
CA GLY A 11 1.43 -4.54 -9.03
C GLY A 11 1.11 -3.11 -8.60
N PHE A 12 0.72 -2.83 -7.35
CA PHE A 12 0.28 -1.48 -6.97
C PHE A 12 1.39 -0.45 -7.07
N TYR A 13 1.03 0.71 -7.65
CA TYR A 13 1.90 1.87 -7.70
C TYR A 13 2.33 2.33 -6.29
N ALA A 14 3.64 2.43 -6.08
CA ALA A 14 4.25 2.78 -4.79
C ALA A 14 4.93 4.15 -4.79
N GLY A 15 5.13 4.78 -5.96
CA GLY A 15 5.66 6.13 -6.08
C GLY A 15 6.70 6.30 -7.18
N GLU A 16 7.46 7.38 -7.09
CA GLU A 16 8.47 7.78 -8.06
C GLU A 16 9.85 7.84 -7.40
N LEU A 17 10.89 7.50 -8.15
CA LEU A 17 12.28 7.62 -7.72
C LEU A 17 13.14 8.15 -8.87
N PHE A 18 14.34 8.61 -8.52
CA PHE A 18 15.39 8.94 -9.48
C PHE A 18 16.56 8.00 -9.22
N GLU A 19 16.85 7.14 -10.20
CA GLU A 19 17.91 6.13 -10.13
C GLU A 19 18.76 6.18 -11.39
N ASP A 20 20.03 5.83 -11.28
CA ASP A 20 20.94 5.72 -12.41
C ASP A 20 20.76 4.39 -13.15
N ASP A 21 20.95 4.39 -14.47
CA ASP A 21 20.65 3.24 -15.35
C ASP A 21 21.35 1.95 -14.91
N GLU A 22 22.57 2.06 -14.38
CA GLU A 22 23.39 0.94 -13.88
C GLU A 22 22.78 0.23 -12.67
N MET A 23 21.94 0.92 -11.90
CA MET A 23 21.30 0.36 -10.69
C MET A 23 19.99 -0.36 -10.99
N LEU A 24 19.38 -0.12 -12.17
CA LEU A 24 18.04 -0.60 -12.49
C LEU A 24 17.95 -2.12 -12.65
N GLU A 25 19.01 -2.77 -13.09
CA GLU A 25 19.04 -4.23 -13.31
C GLU A 25 18.89 -5.04 -12.01
N TYR A 26 19.14 -4.40 -10.86
CA TYR A 26 19.15 -5.06 -9.55
C TYR A 26 17.91 -4.76 -8.70
N VAL A 27 17.02 -3.89 -9.18
CA VAL A 27 15.88 -3.43 -8.41
C VAL A 27 14.62 -4.06 -8.99
N GLU A 28 14.01 -4.95 -8.22
CA GLU A 28 12.69 -5.49 -8.52
C GLU A 28 11.61 -4.46 -8.18
N GLY A 29 10.49 -4.48 -8.91
CA GLY A 29 9.38 -3.58 -8.62
C GLY A 29 9.60 -2.15 -9.10
N ILE A 30 10.42 -1.93 -10.13
CA ILE A 30 10.53 -0.64 -10.80
C ILE A 30 10.32 -0.75 -12.31
N THR A 31 9.82 0.32 -12.89
CA THR A 31 9.62 0.46 -14.34
C THR A 31 9.92 1.88 -14.77
N THR A 32 10.38 2.03 -16.01
CA THR A 32 10.61 3.33 -16.65
C THR A 32 9.34 3.87 -17.31
N ILE A 33 8.30 3.05 -17.38
CA ILE A 33 7.00 3.36 -17.97
C ILE A 33 6.18 4.15 -16.94
N ALA A 34 5.77 5.36 -17.30
CA ALA A 34 4.95 6.18 -16.43
C ALA A 34 3.54 5.61 -16.26
N PRO A 35 2.97 5.66 -15.03
CA PRO A 35 1.57 5.35 -14.84
C PRO A 35 0.69 6.37 -15.59
N PRO A 36 -0.48 5.95 -16.11
CA PRO A 36 -1.45 6.85 -16.70
C PRO A 36 -2.02 7.78 -15.62
N ALA A 37 -2.66 8.87 -16.04
CA ALA A 37 -3.39 9.72 -15.11
C ALA A 37 -4.55 8.95 -14.46
N TYR A 38 -4.67 9.05 -13.14
CA TYR A 38 -5.73 8.41 -12.36
C TYR A 38 -6.39 9.42 -11.41
N GLY A 39 -7.68 9.24 -11.20
CA GLY A 39 -8.49 10.09 -10.34
C GLY A 39 -8.62 9.57 -8.91
N PRO A 40 -9.33 10.32 -8.04
CA PRO A 40 -9.64 9.87 -6.68
C PRO A 40 -10.33 8.50 -6.69
N GLY A 41 -9.89 7.58 -5.82
CA GLY A 41 -10.45 6.23 -5.74
C GLY A 41 -10.01 5.29 -6.86
N GLN A 42 -9.02 5.68 -7.65
CA GLN A 42 -8.35 4.82 -8.62
C GLN A 42 -6.89 4.61 -8.21
N VAL A 43 -6.35 3.43 -8.53
CA VAL A 43 -4.95 3.09 -8.30
C VAL A 43 -4.39 2.42 -9.56
N PRO A 44 -3.23 2.88 -10.08
CA PRO A 44 -2.52 2.17 -11.13
C PRO A 44 -1.94 0.85 -10.60
N VAL A 45 -2.09 -0.20 -11.40
CA VAL A 45 -1.51 -1.53 -11.18
C VAL A 45 -0.63 -1.86 -12.37
N PHE A 46 0.65 -2.14 -12.14
CA PHE A 46 1.56 -2.58 -13.18
C PHE A 46 1.46 -4.08 -13.40
N ASP A 47 1.26 -4.47 -14.64
CA ASP A 47 1.32 -5.86 -15.10
C ASP A 47 2.70 -6.10 -15.74
N PRO A 48 3.61 -6.85 -15.06
CA PRO A 48 4.96 -7.07 -15.57
C PRO A 48 4.99 -7.94 -16.84
N ASP A 49 4.02 -8.85 -17.01
CA ASP A 49 3.93 -9.71 -18.20
C ASP A 49 3.54 -8.90 -19.44
N LYS A 50 2.63 -7.93 -19.27
CA LYS A 50 2.23 -7.00 -20.34
C LYS A 50 3.11 -5.76 -20.45
N ARG A 51 4.00 -5.53 -19.48
CA ARG A 51 4.77 -4.29 -19.30
C ARG A 51 3.90 -3.04 -19.42
N ALA A 52 2.74 -3.05 -18.79
CA ALA A 52 1.75 -1.99 -18.93
C ALA A 52 1.04 -1.70 -17.60
N TRP A 53 0.58 -0.47 -17.46
CA TRP A 53 -0.26 -0.06 -16.34
C TRP A 53 -1.73 -0.27 -16.68
N ASP A 54 -2.48 -0.79 -15.71
CA ASP A 54 -3.93 -0.81 -15.68
C ASP A 54 -4.45 0.09 -14.55
N ILE A 55 -5.70 0.52 -14.62
CA ILE A 55 -6.33 1.37 -13.59
C ILE A 55 -7.40 0.56 -12.87
N MET A 56 -7.18 0.29 -11.59
CA MET A 56 -8.15 -0.40 -10.76
C MET A 56 -8.91 0.56 -9.84
N PRO A 57 -10.23 0.35 -9.64
CA PRO A 57 -10.96 1.05 -8.61
C PRO A 57 -10.49 0.59 -7.23
N VAL A 58 -10.15 1.53 -6.36
CA VAL A 58 -9.93 1.27 -4.95
C VAL A 58 -11.30 1.04 -4.31
N MET A 59 -11.82 -0.19 -4.44
CA MET A 59 -12.85 -0.65 -3.52
C MET A 59 -12.18 -0.78 -2.16
N LEU A 60 -12.12 0.30 -1.38
CA LEU A 60 -11.80 0.20 0.04
C LEU A 60 -12.80 -0.82 0.61
N PRO A 61 -12.39 -2.03 1.04
CA PRO A 61 -13.27 -2.83 1.85
C PRO A 61 -13.56 -1.92 3.04
N ARG A 62 -14.84 -1.56 3.25
CA ARG A 62 -15.27 -0.87 4.46
C ARG A 62 -14.63 -1.63 5.60
N ARG A 63 -13.61 -1.03 6.23
CA ARG A 63 -12.88 -1.63 7.33
C ARG A 63 -13.96 -1.86 8.38
N LYS A 64 -14.48 -3.10 8.48
CA LYS A 64 -15.24 -3.53 9.64
C LYS A 64 -14.21 -3.47 10.75
N VAL A 65 -14.09 -2.32 11.40
CA VAL A 65 -13.39 -2.21 12.67
C VAL A 65 -14.04 -3.31 13.51
N PRO A 66 -13.33 -4.39 13.87
CA PRO A 66 -13.88 -5.30 14.85
C PRO A 66 -14.11 -4.40 16.06
N HIS A 67 -15.37 -4.25 16.46
CA HIS A 67 -15.71 -3.56 17.68
C HIS A 67 -15.15 -4.44 18.80
N VAL A 68 -13.86 -4.30 19.08
CA VAL A 68 -13.23 -4.88 20.26
C VAL A 68 -13.81 -4.06 21.38
N ALA A 69 -14.91 -4.57 21.94
CA ALA A 69 -15.44 -4.13 23.21
C ALA A 69 -14.29 -4.27 24.20
N HIS A 70 -13.60 -3.16 24.47
CA HIS A 70 -12.67 -3.06 25.57
C HIS A 70 -13.52 -3.23 26.83
N ARG A 71 -13.62 -4.46 27.34
CA ARG A 71 -14.00 -4.66 28.73
C ARG A 71 -12.86 -4.08 29.55
N ILE A 72 -13.02 -2.83 29.96
CA ILE A 72 -12.24 -2.27 31.05
C ILE A 72 -12.58 -3.14 32.26
N PRO A 73 -11.63 -3.89 32.86
CA PRO A 73 -11.92 -4.59 34.09
C PRO A 73 -12.28 -3.55 35.15
N ARG A 74 -13.45 -3.71 35.78
CA ARG A 74 -13.89 -2.88 36.90
C ARG A 74 -12.85 -3.04 38.02
N TRP A 75 -12.08 -2.00 38.28
CA TRP A 75 -11.12 -1.97 39.37
C TRP A 75 -11.88 -2.05 40.70
N THR A 76 -11.58 -3.07 41.50
CA THR A 76 -12.03 -3.16 42.90
C THR A 76 -10.91 -2.67 43.81
N PRO A 77 -11.13 -1.63 44.63
CA PRO A 77 -10.14 -1.22 45.62
C PRO A 77 -9.87 -2.35 46.62
N PRO A 78 -8.63 -2.50 47.10
CA PRO A 78 -8.35 -3.37 48.25
C PRO A 78 -9.06 -2.83 49.49
N ASP A 79 -9.75 -3.72 50.21
CA ASP A 79 -10.43 -3.43 51.47
C ASP A 79 -9.35 -3.23 52.55
N ASN A 80 -9.07 -1.96 52.87
CA ASN A 80 -8.06 -1.59 53.85
C ASN A 80 -8.71 -1.60 55.24
N ARG A 81 -8.96 -2.80 55.78
CA ARG A 81 -9.30 -2.99 57.19
C ARG A 81 -8.02 -3.18 57.99
N LEU A 82 -7.92 -2.32 59.01
CA LEU A 82 -6.85 -2.08 59.98
C LEU A 82 -6.23 -3.33 60.60
#